data_AF-A0A198V051-F1
#
_entry.id   AF-A0A198V051-F1
#
_cell.length_a   1.000
_cell.length_b   1.000
_cell.length_c   1.000
_cell.angle_alpha   90.00
_cell.angle_beta   90.00
_cell.angle_gamma   90.00
#
_symmetry.space_group_name_H-M   'P 1'
#
loop_
_entity.id
_entity.type
_entity.pdbx_description
1 polymer ?
#
loop_
_entity_poly.entity_id
_entity_poly.type
_entity_poly.pdbx_seq_one_letter_code
_entity_poly.pdbx_strand_id
1 'polypeptide(L)'
;MSDIYFERTHSLDFESARAKAQAWLQEAENQFGLNINYIKGDDKDSASINKAGVDAQATLDADKITFQAKLGLFAKPLKGVISSGIEEGLDKYFPQS
;
A
#
# COMPACT_ATOMS: atom_id res chain seq x y z
N MET A 1 0.54 4.15 -17.02
CA MET A 1 0.72 2.76 -16.54
C MET A 1 1.61 2.82 -15.30
N SER A 2 1.30 2.08 -14.25
CA SER A 2 2.16 1.96 -13.06
C SER A 2 3.28 0.95 -13.31
N ASP A 3 4.43 1.11 -12.66
CA ASP A 3 5.53 0.16 -12.72
C ASP A 3 5.28 -1.04 -11.80
N ILE A 4 4.53 -0.82 -10.72
CA ILE A 4 4.11 -1.83 -9.74
C ILE A 4 2.59 -1.73 -9.56
N TYR A 5 1.93 -2.88 -9.50
CA TYR A 5 0.51 -3.01 -9.18
C TYR A 5 0.29 -4.27 -8.36
N PHE A 6 -0.45 -4.14 -7.26
CA PHE A 6 -0.94 -5.23 -6.44
C PHE A 6 -2.41 -4.99 -6.10
N GLU A 7 -3.18 -6.07 -6.03
CA GLU A 7 -4.56 -6.06 -5.55
C GLU A 7 -4.78 -7.30 -4.71
N ARG A 8 -5.45 -7.12 -3.56
CA ARG A 8 -5.80 -8.19 -2.63
C ARG A 8 -7.23 -8.01 -2.20
N THR A 9 -8.06 -9.03 -2.43
CA THR A 9 -9.41 -9.10 -1.88
C THR A 9 -9.37 -9.50 -0.40
N HIS A 10 -10.38 -9.09 0.36
CA HIS A 10 -10.58 -9.46 1.75
C HIS A 10 -12.06 -9.56 2.10
N SER A 11 -12.37 -10.34 3.13
CA SER A 11 -13.72 -10.51 3.68
C SER A 11 -13.94 -9.76 4.99
N LEU A 12 -13.02 -8.84 5.34
CA LEU A 12 -13.08 -8.01 6.53
C LEU A 12 -14.22 -6.98 6.41
N ASP A 13 -14.84 -6.64 7.54
CA ASP A 13 -15.63 -5.42 7.62
C ASP A 13 -14.71 -4.19 7.42
N PHE A 14 -15.29 -3.09 6.94
CA PHE A 14 -14.51 -1.92 6.50
C PHE A 14 -13.72 -1.25 7.64
N GLU A 15 -14.22 -1.28 8.87
CA GLU A 15 -13.51 -0.71 10.02
C GLU A 15 -12.28 -1.55 10.39
N SER A 16 -12.43 -2.87 10.44
CA SER A 16 -11.31 -3.80 10.62
C SER A 16 -10.28 -3.68 9.50
N ALA A 17 -10.74 -3.59 8.25
CA ALA A 17 -9.86 -3.42 7.09
C ALA A 17 -9.06 -2.10 7.18
N ARG A 18 -9.73 -1.01 7.59
CA ARG A 18 -9.13 0.30 7.81
C ARG A 18 -8.06 0.27 8.91
N ALA A 19 -8.33 -0.39 10.03
CA ALA A 19 -7.36 -0.54 11.10
C ALA A 19 -6.11 -1.29 10.63
N LYS A 20 -6.27 -2.36 9.86
CA LYS A 20 -5.13 -3.11 9.29
C LYS A 20 -4.34 -2.31 8.27
N ALA A 21 -5.01 -1.56 7.38
CA ALA A 21 -4.34 -0.69 6.41
C ALA A 21 -3.51 0.39 7.10
N GLN A 22 -4.04 1.04 8.14
CA GLN A 22 -3.29 2.04 8.91
C GLN A 22 -2.09 1.43 9.64
N ALA A 23 -2.27 0.26 10.27
CA ALA A 23 -1.18 -0.44 10.93
C ALA A 23 -0.06 -0.83 9.94
N TRP A 24 -0.43 -1.26 8.72
CA TRP A 24 0.53 -1.54 7.67
C TRP A 24 1.29 -0.29 7.22
N LEU A 25 0.58 0.80 6.93
CA LEU A 25 1.20 2.06 6.51
C LEU A 25 2.13 2.62 7.57
N GLN A 26 1.73 2.57 8.84
CA GLN A 26 2.57 3.01 9.96
C GLN A 26 3.84 2.16 10.11
N GLU A 27 3.73 0.84 9.96
CA GLU A 27 4.90 -0.05 9.94
C GLU A 27 5.84 0.31 8.78
N ALA A 28 5.30 0.51 7.58
CA ALA A 28 6.09 0.88 6.41
C ALA A 28 6.74 2.26 6.55
N GLU A 29 6.04 3.24 7.13
CA GLU A 29 6.60 4.56 7.45
C GLU A 29 7.78 4.44 8.44
N ASN A 30 7.64 3.65 9.50
CA ASN A 30 8.69 3.46 10.49
C ASN A 30 9.91 2.71 9.92
N GLN A 31 9.68 1.64 9.15
CA GLN A 31 10.77 0.83 8.60
C GLN A 31 11.51 1.54 7.47
N PHE A 32 10.78 2.24 6.60
CA PHE A 32 11.33 2.78 5.38
C PHE A 32 11.37 4.31 5.36
N GLY A 33 10.95 5.02 6.40
CA GLY A 33 10.95 6.50 6.41
C GLY A 33 10.17 7.09 5.23
N LEU A 34 8.98 6.54 4.97
CA LEU A 34 8.10 6.99 3.88
C LEU A 34 7.37 8.26 4.29
N ASN A 35 7.04 9.12 3.33
CA ASN A 35 6.07 10.19 3.58
C ASN A 35 4.70 9.70 3.16
N ILE A 36 3.78 9.56 4.12
CA ILE A 36 2.44 9.03 3.88
C ILE A 36 1.40 10.10 4.19
N ASN A 37 0.54 10.41 3.21
CA ASN A 37 -0.66 11.21 3.40
C ASN A 37 -1.88 10.31 3.28
N TYR A 38 -2.61 10.11 4.37
CA TYR A 38 -3.76 9.21 4.43
C TYR A 38 -5.07 9.98 4.57
N ILE A 39 -6.04 9.65 3.73
CA ILE A 39 -7.36 10.28 3.67
C ILE A 39 -8.42 9.21 3.88
N LYS A 40 -9.23 9.38 4.93
CA LYS A 40 -10.40 8.55 5.20
C LYS A 40 -11.59 9.01 4.36
N GLY A 41 -12.32 8.07 3.77
CA GLY A 41 -13.63 8.32 3.15
C GLY A 41 -14.74 7.51 3.79
N ASP A 42 -15.96 7.64 3.27
CA ASP A 42 -17.12 6.91 3.80
C ASP A 42 -17.11 5.43 3.38
N ASP A 43 -16.76 5.17 2.12
CA ASP A 43 -16.73 3.85 1.48
C ASP A 43 -15.32 3.44 1.00
N LYS A 44 -14.38 4.38 1.02
CA LYS A 44 -13.04 4.19 0.46
C LYS A 44 -12.01 5.09 1.12
N ASP A 45 -10.87 4.52 1.48
CA ASP A 45 -9.70 5.24 1.95
C ASP A 45 -8.63 5.31 0.87
N SER A 46 -7.80 6.35 0.96
CA SER A 46 -6.64 6.49 0.08
C SER A 46 -5.40 6.93 0.84
N ALA A 47 -4.25 6.43 0.42
CA ALA A 47 -2.95 6.84 0.93
C ALA A 47 -2.04 7.23 -0.24
N SER A 48 -1.50 8.43 -0.23
CA SER A 48 -0.41 8.85 -1.12
C SER A 48 0.91 8.68 -0.41
N ILE A 49 1.85 7.96 -1.03
CA ILE A 49 3.10 7.50 -0.42
C ILE A 49 4.26 7.95 -1.31
N ASN A 50 5.21 8.69 -0.74
CA ASN A 50 6.32 9.26 -1.51
C ASN A 50 7.67 9.06 -0.81
N LYS A 51 8.66 8.57 -1.56
CA LYS A 51 10.07 8.51 -1.13
C LYS A 51 11.02 8.34 -2.31
N ALA A 52 12.07 9.16 -2.40
CA ALA A 52 13.25 8.94 -3.24
C ALA A 52 12.95 8.45 -4.69
N GLY A 53 12.03 9.13 -5.39
CA GLY A 53 11.66 8.77 -6.76
C GLY A 53 10.64 7.63 -6.86
N VAL A 54 10.01 7.23 -5.75
CA VAL A 54 8.81 6.39 -5.71
C VAL A 54 7.61 7.28 -5.44
N ASP A 55 6.63 7.23 -6.33
CA ASP A 55 5.30 7.83 -6.18
C ASP A 55 4.29 6.68 -6.17
N ALA A 56 3.68 6.43 -5.01
CA ALA A 56 2.80 5.30 -4.80
C ALA A 56 1.45 5.72 -4.20
N GLN A 57 0.44 4.89 -4.46
CA GLN A 57 -0.90 5.06 -3.94
C GLN A 57 -1.45 3.73 -3.44
N ALA A 58 -2.01 3.74 -2.24
CA ALA A 58 -2.83 2.65 -1.72
C ALA A 58 -4.30 3.11 -1.67
N THR A 59 -5.22 2.21 -1.99
CA THR A 59 -6.66 2.42 -1.90
C THR A 59 -7.27 1.23 -1.18
N LEU A 60 -8.09 1.49 -0.16
CA LEU A 60 -8.85 0.47 0.54
C LEU A 60 -10.33 0.74 0.34
N ASP A 61 -11.09 -0.25 -0.10
CA ASP A 61 -12.54 -0.20 -0.18
C ASP A 61 -13.18 -1.35 0.61
N ALA A 62 -14.45 -1.67 0.33
CA ALA A 62 -15.22 -2.64 1.09
C ALA A 62 -14.69 -4.08 1.00
N ASP A 63 -14.07 -4.46 -0.12
CA ASP A 63 -13.72 -5.85 -0.40
C ASP A 63 -12.28 -6.04 -0.92
N LYS A 64 -11.52 -4.95 -1.11
CA LYS A 64 -10.13 -5.04 -1.52
C LYS A 64 -9.25 -3.89 -1.07
N ILE A 65 -7.96 -4.17 -1.11
CA ILE A 65 -6.89 -3.20 -1.07
C ILE A 65 -6.10 -3.24 -2.38
N THR A 66 -5.86 -2.07 -2.97
CA THR A 66 -5.07 -1.90 -4.18
C THR A 66 -3.85 -1.05 -3.87
N PHE A 67 -2.68 -1.46 -4.36
CA PHE A 67 -1.44 -0.70 -4.30
C PHE A 67 -0.86 -0.51 -5.70
N GLN A 68 -0.46 0.72 -6.02
CA GLN A 68 0.19 1.04 -7.28
C GLN A 68 1.35 1.99 -7.07
N ALA A 69 2.43 1.83 -7.83
CA ALA A 69 3.56 2.76 -7.78
C ALA A 69 4.16 3.04 -9.15
N LYS A 70 4.62 4.28 -9.31
CA LYS A 70 5.50 4.73 -10.39
C LYS A 70 6.91 4.92 -9.85
N LEU A 71 7.88 4.43 -10.61
CA LEU A 71 9.29 4.46 -10.26
C LEU A 71 10.04 5.42 -11.19
N GLY A 72 10.65 6.45 -10.59
CA GLY A 72 11.64 7.29 -11.23
C GLY A 72 12.88 6.51 -11.62
N LEU A 73 13.73 7.12 -12.46
CA LEU A 73 14.88 6.46 -13.09
C LEU A 73 15.78 5.71 -12.08
N PHE A 74 16.04 6.32 -10.92
CA PHE A 74 16.91 5.75 -9.88
C PHE A 74 16.23 4.66 -9.04
N ALA A 75 14.89 4.62 -8.98
CA ALA A 75 14.14 3.63 -8.23
C ALA A 75 13.84 2.36 -9.06
N LYS A 76 13.90 2.44 -10.40
CA LYS A 76 13.60 1.30 -11.30
C LYS A 76 14.40 0.03 -11.00
N PRO A 77 15.73 0.07 -10.73
CA PRO A 77 16.48 -1.14 -10.39
C PRO A 77 16.02 -1.81 -9.08
N LEU A 78 15.41 -1.04 -8.17
CA LEU A 78 14.91 -1.52 -6.89
C LEU A 78 13.49 -2.09 -6.96
N LYS A 79 12.88 -2.15 -8.16
CA LYS A 79 11.51 -2.62 -8.35
C LYS A 79 11.25 -3.95 -7.65
N GLY A 80 12.15 -4.93 -7.77
CA GLY A 80 12.00 -6.24 -7.14
C GLY A 80 11.91 -6.16 -5.61
N VAL A 81 12.82 -5.39 -4.98
CA VAL A 81 12.85 -5.21 -3.52
C VAL A 81 11.59 -4.48 -3.04
N ILE A 82 11.16 -3.43 -3.76
CA ILE A 82 9.94 -2.69 -3.43
C ILE A 82 8.70 -3.59 -3.56
N SER A 83 8.60 -4.36 -4.65
CA SER A 83 7.53 -5.34 -4.87
C SER A 83 7.46 -6.37 -3.75
N SER A 84 8.60 -6.95 -3.35
CA SER A 84 8.62 -7.92 -2.25
C SER A 84 8.18 -7.32 -0.91
N GLY A 85 8.63 -6.11 -0.56
CA GLY A 85 8.17 -5.45 0.67
C GLY A 85 6.67 -5.13 0.68
N ILE A 86 6.09 -4.82 -0.49
CA ILE A 86 4.63 -4.64 -0.62
C ILE A 86 3.91 -5.98 -0.45
N GLU A 87 4.40 -7.03 -1.11
CA GLU A 87 3.81 -8.38 -1.04
C GLU A 87 3.86 -8.94 0.39
N GLU A 88 4.99 -8.84 1.08
CA GLU A 88 5.14 -9.25 2.49
C GLU A 88 4.17 -8.50 3.42
N GLY A 89 4.01 -7.19 3.20
CA GLY A 89 3.05 -6.37 3.93
C GLY A 89 1.61 -6.82 3.66
N LEU A 90 1.26 -7.01 2.40
CA LEU A 90 -0.06 -7.52 2.02
C LEU A 90 -0.34 -8.89 2.61
N ASP A 91 0.61 -9.82 2.59
CA ASP A 91 0.42 -11.15 3.16
C ASP A 91 0.25 -11.12 4.69
N LYS A 92 0.92 -10.17 5.37
CA LYS A 92 0.79 -9.99 6.82
C LYS A 92 -0.55 -9.38 7.24
N TYR A 93 -1.02 -8.35 6.54
CA TYR A 93 -2.20 -7.58 6.95
C TYR A 93 -3.49 -8.01 6.22
N PHE A 94 -3.37 -8.44 4.97
CA PHE A 94 -4.45 -8.87 4.08
C PHE A 94 -4.14 -10.26 3.47
N PRO A 95 -3.99 -11.31 4.33
CA PRO A 95 -3.69 -12.65 3.85
C PRO A 95 -4.78 -13.14 2.89
N GLN A 96 -4.37 -13.84 1.84
CA GLN A 96 -5.31 -14.51 0.93
C GLN A 96 -6.12 -15.53 1.73
N SER A 97 -7.46 -15.42 1.63
CA SER A 97 -8.41 -16.36 2.23
C SER A 97 -8.60 -17.59 1.37
#